data_AF-A0A2S7CFL8-F1
#
_entry.id   AF-A0A2S7CFL8-F1
#
_cell.length_a   1.000
_cell.length_b   1.000
_cell.length_c   1.000
_cell.angle_alpha   90.00
_cell.angle_beta   90.00
_cell.angle_gamma   90.00
#
_symmetry.space_group_name_H-M   'P 1'
#
loop_
_entity.id
_entity.type
_entity.pdbx_description
1 polymer ?
#
loop_
_entity_poly.entity_id
_entity_poly.type
_entity_poly.pdbx_seq_one_letter_code
_entity_poly.pdbx_strand_id
1 'polypeptide(L)'
;MTVAAIGTIGPAQMEALGAPVVATDGVNFGDVVARGISGADSAIQTADQQLRAMAAGQEVAPHDLMISLEEARMHLTLLSEVRNKLVEGYQELSRMQL
;
A
#
# COMPACT_ATOMS: atom_id res chain seq x y z
N MET A 1 -39.80 17.60 -28.33
CA MET A 1 -38.67 18.48 -28.67
C MET A 1 -38.96 19.87 -28.15
N THR A 2 -38.29 20.27 -27.06
CA THR A 2 -38.06 21.67 -26.62
C THR A 2 -36.92 21.60 -25.61
N VAL A 3 -35.70 21.90 -26.06
CA VAL A 3 -34.51 22.02 -25.19
C VAL A 3 -34.51 23.44 -24.63
N ALA A 4 -34.54 23.56 -23.30
CA ALA A 4 -34.36 24.84 -22.63
C ALA A 4 -32.88 25.24 -22.63
N ALA A 5 -32.63 26.50 -22.97
CA ALA A 5 -31.31 27.10 -23.11
C ALA A 5 -30.52 27.13 -21.79
N ILE A 6 -29.23 26.78 -21.86
CA ILE A 6 -28.26 26.98 -20.79
C ILE A 6 -27.90 28.47 -20.78
N GLY A 7 -28.36 29.18 -19.76
CA GLY A 7 -28.00 30.56 -19.47
C GLY A 7 -26.53 30.66 -19.05
N THR A 8 -25.86 31.69 -19.56
CA THR A 8 -24.48 32.07 -19.26
C THR A 8 -24.30 32.35 -17.76
N ILE A 9 -23.40 31.63 -17.10
CA ILE A 9 -23.07 31.82 -15.69
C ILE A 9 -22.14 33.05 -15.58
N GLY A 10 -22.64 34.13 -14.96
CA GLY A 10 -21.87 35.34 -14.70
C GLY A 10 -20.92 35.19 -13.49
N PRO A 11 -19.89 36.03 -13.38
CA PRO A 11 -18.78 35.88 -12.43
C PRO A 11 -19.16 36.09 -10.94
N ALA A 12 -20.40 36.46 -10.64
CA ALA A 12 -20.86 36.76 -9.28
C ALA A 12 -21.31 35.52 -8.46
N GLN A 13 -21.27 34.31 -9.03
CA GLN A 13 -21.61 33.05 -8.34
C GLN A 13 -20.39 32.23 -7.89
N MET A 14 -19.16 32.69 -8.14
CA MET A 14 -17.95 31.97 -7.70
C MET A 14 -17.65 32.10 -6.19
N GLU A 15 -18.28 33.04 -5.49
CA GLU A 15 -17.99 33.30 -4.07
C GLU A 15 -18.76 32.38 -3.10
N ALA A 16 -19.64 31.51 -3.61
CA ALA A 16 -20.44 30.57 -2.81
C ALA A 16 -19.95 29.11 -2.87
N LEU A 17 -18.71 28.86 -3.31
CA LEU A 17 -18.07 27.53 -3.32
C LEU A 17 -17.04 27.35 -2.19
N GLY A 18 -17.22 28.03 -1.06
CA GLY A 18 -16.55 27.76 0.21
C GLY A 18 -17.08 26.52 0.93
N ALA A 19 -17.46 25.47 0.20
CA ALA A 19 -17.73 24.18 0.83
C ALA A 19 -16.38 23.57 1.25
N PRO A 20 -16.21 23.14 2.52
CA PRO A 20 -15.04 22.38 2.88
C PRO A 20 -15.03 21.14 1.99
N VAL A 21 -13.99 21.00 1.17
CA VAL A 21 -13.70 19.75 0.50
C VAL A 21 -13.53 18.73 1.62
N VAL A 22 -14.58 17.95 1.87
CA VAL A 22 -14.51 16.79 2.75
C VAL A 22 -13.44 15.92 2.12
N ALA A 23 -12.27 15.90 2.74
CA ALA A 23 -11.21 14.99 2.37
C ALA A 23 -11.84 13.60 2.45
N THR A 24 -12.04 12.98 1.28
CA THR A 24 -12.34 11.56 1.23
C THR A 24 -11.24 10.91 2.05
N ASP A 25 -11.62 10.20 3.11
CA ASP A 25 -10.74 9.39 3.94
C ASP A 25 -10.28 8.18 3.09
N GLY A 26 -9.55 8.50 2.03
CA GLY A 26 -9.06 7.59 1.03
C GLY A 26 -7.79 6.98 1.58
N VAL A 27 -7.76 5.65 1.61
CA VAL A 27 -6.61 4.87 2.05
C VAL A 27 -5.33 5.47 1.49
N ASN A 28 -4.47 6.01 2.37
CA ASN A 28 -3.21 6.60 1.95
C ASN A 28 -2.30 5.49 1.44
N PHE A 29 -1.63 5.72 0.31
CA PHE A 29 -0.68 4.75 -0.24
C PHE A 29 0.44 4.42 0.76
N GLY A 30 0.91 5.39 1.53
CA GLY A 30 1.86 5.19 2.63
C GLY A 30 1.35 4.22 3.67
N ASP A 31 0.06 4.28 4.04
CA ASP A 31 -0.55 3.34 4.99
C ASP A 31 -0.65 1.92 4.40
N VAL A 32 -0.82 1.78 3.09
CA VAL A 32 -0.78 0.46 2.43
C VAL A 32 0.63 -0.13 2.49
N VAL A 33 1.65 0.67 2.17
CA VAL A 33 3.05 0.24 2.21
C VAL A 33 3.47 -0.08 3.64
N ALA A 34 3.13 0.76 4.62
CA ALA A 34 3.41 0.54 6.02
C ALA A 34 2.79 -0.78 6.53
N ARG A 35 1.52 -1.02 6.21
CA ARG A 35 0.87 -2.30 6.53
C ARG A 35 1.53 -3.49 5.84
N GLY A 36 1.96 -3.34 4.59
CA GLY A 36 2.71 -4.36 3.87
C GLY A 36 4.03 -4.72 4.56
N ILE A 37 4.76 -3.71 5.05
CA ILE A 37 6.01 -3.91 5.80
C ILE A 37 5.76 -4.63 7.12
N SER A 38 4.75 -4.19 7.89
CA SER A 38 4.38 -4.88 9.14
C SER A 38 3.92 -6.32 8.89
N GLY A 39 3.19 -6.57 7.81
CA GLY A 39 2.78 -7.91 7.41
C GLY A 39 3.98 -8.82 7.08
N ALA A 40 4.96 -8.29 6.35
CA ALA A 40 6.18 -9.02 6.02
C ALA A 40 7.01 -9.38 7.27
N ASP A 41 7.17 -8.43 8.20
CA ASP A 41 7.86 -8.67 9.47
C ASP A 41 7.14 -9.76 10.29
N SER A 42 5.82 -9.70 10.37
CA SER A 42 5.02 -10.74 11.06
C SER A 42 5.15 -12.11 10.40
N ALA A 43 5.20 -12.18 9.06
CA ALA A 43 5.37 -13.43 8.33
C ALA A 43 6.74 -14.06 8.61
N ILE A 44 7.81 -13.24 8.59
CA ILE A 44 9.17 -13.68 8.91
C ILE A 44 9.24 -14.19 10.36
N GLN A 45 8.69 -13.45 11.32
CA GLN A 45 8.69 -13.86 12.73
C GLN A 45 7.93 -15.17 12.94
N THR A 46 6.79 -15.35 12.26
CA THR A 46 6.01 -16.60 12.34
C THR A 46 6.81 -17.78 11.82
N ALA A 47 7.43 -17.64 10.65
CA ALA A 47 8.25 -18.70 10.07
C ALA A 47 9.46 -19.05 10.96
N ASP A 48 10.13 -18.05 11.52
CA ASP A 48 11.23 -18.24 12.47
C ASP A 48 10.80 -18.96 13.75
N GLN A 49 9.64 -18.61 14.30
CA GLN A 49 9.09 -19.27 15.48
C GLN A 49 8.78 -20.74 15.21
N GLN A 50 8.11 -21.03 14.08
CA GLN A 50 7.79 -22.41 13.68
C GLN A 50 9.06 -23.23 13.41
N LEU A 51 10.07 -22.61 12.79
CA LEU A 51 11.37 -23.26 12.55
C LEU A 51 12.06 -23.61 13.87
N ARG A 52 12.07 -22.69 14.84
CA ARG A 52 12.65 -22.93 16.16
C ARG A 52 11.89 -23.99 16.96
N ALA A 53 10.56 -23.98 16.91
CA ALA A 53 9.71 -24.96 17.56
C ALA A 53 9.97 -26.37 16.99
N MET A 54 10.05 -26.49 15.66
CA MET A 54 10.40 -27.75 14.99
C MET A 54 11.81 -28.22 15.37
N ALA A 55 12.80 -27.32 15.37
CA ALA A 55 14.17 -27.62 15.76
C ALA A 55 14.30 -28.03 17.25
N ALA A 56 13.41 -27.52 18.10
CA ALA A 56 13.29 -27.89 19.52
C ALA A 56 12.57 -29.24 19.72
N GLY A 57 12.12 -29.90 18.64
CA GLY A 57 11.44 -31.19 18.69
C GLY A 57 9.94 -31.09 19.02
N GLN A 58 9.33 -29.90 18.94
CA GLN A 58 7.88 -29.77 19.04
C GLN A 58 7.19 -30.32 17.79
N GLU A 59 5.98 -30.86 17.93
CA GLU A 59 5.12 -31.26 16.80
C GLU A 59 4.64 -30.02 16.04
N VAL A 60 5.51 -29.48 15.19
CA VAL A 60 5.14 -28.55 14.12
C VAL A 60 4.97 -29.38 12.87
N ALA A 61 3.81 -29.29 12.22
CA ALA A 61 3.59 -30.02 11.00
C ALA A 61 4.53 -29.46 9.90
N PRO A 62 5.34 -30.29 9.23
CA PRO A 62 6.33 -29.81 8.27
C PRO A 62 5.72 -29.01 7.11
N HIS A 63 4.48 -29.34 6.73
CA HIS A 63 3.77 -28.62 5.67
C HIS A 63 3.42 -27.17 6.08
N ASP A 64 3.03 -26.95 7.33
CA ASP A 64 2.72 -25.61 7.83
C ASP A 64 3.98 -24.73 7.88
N LEU A 65 5.13 -25.30 8.25
CA LEU A 65 6.41 -24.61 8.19
C LEU A 65 6.79 -24.24 6.77
N MET A 66 6.60 -25.15 5.81
CA MET A 66 6.91 -24.87 4.40
C MET A 66 6.00 -23.77 3.84
N ILE A 67 4.73 -23.75 4.23
CA ILE A 67 3.79 -22.67 3.86
C ILE A 67 4.25 -21.34 4.44
N SER A 68 4.55 -21.27 5.75
CA SER A 68 4.95 -20.01 6.39
C SER A 68 6.27 -19.47 5.83
N LEU A 69 7.22 -20.34 5.49
CA LEU A 69 8.47 -19.95 4.84
C LEU A 69 8.22 -19.38 3.43
N GLU A 70 7.33 -19.99 2.63
CA GLU A 70 7.02 -19.47 1.30
C GLU A 70 6.24 -18.15 1.38
N GLU A 71 5.31 -18.02 2.33
CA GLU A 71 4.62 -16.74 2.59
C GLU A 71 5.62 -15.63 2.93
N ALA A 72 6.52 -15.87 3.88
CA ALA A 72 7.57 -14.91 4.24
C ALA A 72 8.44 -14.52 3.04
N ARG A 73 8.79 -15.50 2.19
CA ARG A 73 9.56 -15.27 0.95
C ARG A 73 8.79 -14.40 -0.06
N MET A 74 7.51 -14.69 -0.27
CA MET A 74 6.65 -13.90 -1.16
C MET A 74 6.52 -12.46 -0.68
N HIS A 75 6.29 -12.25 0.62
CA HIS A 75 6.24 -10.93 1.22
C HIS A 75 7.54 -10.14 1.04
N LEU A 76 8.70 -10.77 1.31
CA LEU A 76 10.00 -10.12 1.13
C LEU A 76 10.26 -9.72 -0.32
N THR A 77 9.88 -10.59 -1.26
CA THR A 77 10.00 -10.31 -2.70
C THR A 77 9.16 -9.10 -3.09
N LEU A 78 7.90 -9.05 -2.65
CA LEU A 78 7.02 -7.92 -2.88
C LEU A 78 7.60 -6.62 -2.31
N LEU A 79 8.13 -6.64 -1.08
CA LEU A 79 8.77 -5.48 -0.46
C LEU A 79 9.97 -4.98 -1.28
N SER A 80 10.79 -5.89 -1.80
CA SER A 80 11.93 -5.53 -2.64
C SER A 80 11.47 -4.82 -3.91
N GLU A 81 10.43 -5.31 -4.58
CA GLU A 81 9.87 -4.67 -5.77
C GLU A 81 9.30 -3.28 -5.46
N VAL A 82 8.52 -3.15 -4.39
CA VAL A 82 7.99 -1.86 -3.95
C VAL A 82 9.13 -0.89 -3.65
N ARG A 83 10.15 -1.30 -2.89
CA ARG A 83 11.33 -0.49 -2.60
C ARG A 83 12.01 -0.01 -3.88
N ASN A 84 12.22 -0.91 -4.84
CA ASN A 84 12.84 -0.58 -6.12
C ASN A 84 12.02 0.47 -6.88
N LYS A 85 10.69 0.31 -6.95
CA LYS A 85 9.81 1.29 -7.62
C LYS A 85 9.74 2.63 -6.94
N LEU A 86 9.79 2.67 -5.61
CA LEU A 86 9.88 3.93 -4.87
C LEU A 86 11.18 4.67 -5.17
N VAL A 87 12.31 3.96 -5.19
CA VAL A 87 13.61 4.54 -5.52
C VAL A 87 13.65 5.03 -6.97
N GLU A 88 13.15 4.24 -7.92
CA GLU A 88 13.04 4.64 -9.34
C GLU A 88 12.16 5.89 -9.50
N GLY A 89 10.98 5.91 -8.88
CA GLY A 89 10.07 7.06 -8.94
C GLY A 89 10.67 8.33 -8.35
N TYR A 90 11.40 8.21 -7.24
CA TYR A 90 12.14 9.34 -6.67
C TYR A 90 13.23 9.84 -7.61
N GLN A 91 14.03 8.94 -8.20
CA GLN A 91 15.07 9.31 -9.15
C GLN A 91 14.51 10.01 -10.39
N GLU A 92 13.34 9.59 -10.87
CA GLU A 92 12.68 10.20 -12.01
C GLU A 92 12.20 11.63 -11.73
N LEU A 93 11.54 11.85 -10.58
CA LEU A 93 11.17 13.19 -10.14
C LEU A 93 12.40 14.11 -10.01
N SER A 94 13.51 13.58 -9.47
CA SER A 94 14.75 14.35 -9.34
C SER A 94 15.38 14.70 -10.69
N ARG A 95 15.23 13.86 -11.71
CA ARG A 95 15.73 14.12 -13.08
C ARG A 95 14.91 15.18 -13.81
N MET A 96 13.62 15.30 -13.52
CA MET A 96 12.76 16.33 -14.14
C MET A 96 12.98 17.75 -13.60
N GLN A 97 13.57 17.89 -12.40
CA GLN A 97 13.78 19.18 -11.73
C GLN A 97 15.17 19.80 -11.96
N LEU A 98 16.07 19.13 -12.69
CA LEU A 98 17.27 19.74 -13.27
C LEU A 98 16.98 20.22 -14.71
#